data_AF-A0A0K3BCF1-F1
#
_entry.id   AF-A0A0K3BCF1-F1
#
_cell.length_a   1.000
_cell.length_b   1.000
_cell.length_c   1.000
_cell.angle_alpha   90.00
_cell.angle_beta   90.00
_cell.angle_gamma   90.00
#
_symmetry.space_group_name_H-M   'P 1'
#
loop_
_entity.id
_entity.type
_entity.pdbx_description
1 polymer ?
#
loop_
_entity_poly.entity_id
_entity_poly.type
_entity_poly.pdbx_seq_one_letter_code
_entity_poly.pdbx_strand_id
1 'polypeptide(L)'
;MTDLASLGYEVVEVDAASCDSADSLRDAVIGTIDDWPADHGRGSWPGFNDGLMDYLLTAEHPLVVLVLKGLDQARRKDEASVLVLLDLLAAIARWHLLFGRRLICLIETDETELDTGELGGERPGWSRHEFRLAHRTGERLPPWITP
;
A
#
# COMPACT_ATOMS: atom_id res chain seq x y z
N MET A 1 -19.22 -8.28 13.94
CA MET A 1 -18.20 -7.32 13.47
C MET A 1 -17.66 -7.93 12.19
N THR A 2 -17.87 -7.29 11.05
CA THR A 2 -17.49 -7.83 9.74
C THR A 2 -16.06 -7.40 9.45
N ASP A 3 -15.14 -8.34 9.34
CA ASP A 3 -13.75 -8.09 8.93
C ASP A 3 -13.60 -8.20 7.40
N LEU A 4 -12.49 -7.73 6.84
CA LEU A 4 -12.25 -7.74 5.38
C LEU A 4 -12.27 -9.16 4.80
N ALA A 5 -11.75 -10.14 5.54
CA ALA A 5 -11.78 -11.55 5.15
C ALA A 5 -13.23 -12.07 5.00
N SER A 6 -14.12 -11.73 5.92
CA SER A 6 -15.54 -12.09 5.84
C SER A 6 -16.31 -11.41 4.70
N LEU A 7 -15.72 -10.36 4.10
CA LEU A 7 -16.21 -9.72 2.87
C LEU A 7 -15.61 -10.33 1.60
N GLY A 8 -14.79 -11.39 1.72
CA GLY A 8 -14.15 -12.07 0.61
C GLY A 8 -12.86 -11.40 0.12
N TYR A 9 -12.28 -10.47 0.89
CA TYR A 9 -10.97 -9.94 0.58
C TYR A 9 -9.88 -10.92 1.02
N GLU A 10 -8.91 -11.12 0.15
CA GLU A 10 -7.64 -11.70 0.51
C GLU A 10 -6.77 -10.62 1.16
N VAL A 11 -6.43 -10.81 2.43
CA VAL A 11 -5.62 -9.86 3.19
C VAL A 11 -4.19 -10.36 3.23
N VAL A 12 -3.30 -9.57 2.65
CA VAL A 12 -1.90 -9.89 2.43
C VAL A 12 -1.04 -8.86 3.15
N GLU A 13 -0.08 -9.33 3.94
CA GLU A 13 0.79 -8.47 4.74
C GLU A 13 2.21 -8.43 4.17
N VAL A 14 2.74 -7.23 3.97
CA VAL A 14 4.09 -6.98 3.48
C VAL A 14 4.91 -6.34 4.59
N ASP A 15 6.00 -6.97 4.99
CA ASP A 15 6.98 -6.39 5.91
C ASP A 15 7.83 -5.35 5.15
N ALA A 16 7.38 -4.09 5.15
CA ALA A 16 8.15 -2.99 4.58
C ALA A 16 9.26 -2.51 5.54
N ALA A 17 9.14 -2.77 6.84
CA ALA A 17 10.09 -2.28 7.84
C ALA A 17 11.52 -2.81 7.61
N SER A 18 11.63 -4.07 7.19
CA SER A 18 12.91 -4.71 6.87
C SER A 18 13.52 -4.26 5.53
N CYS A 19 12.74 -3.66 4.65
CA CYS A 19 13.22 -3.17 3.35
C CYS A 19 14.11 -1.93 3.50
N ASP A 20 15.08 -1.81 2.59
CA ASP A 20 16.12 -0.77 2.57
C ASP A 20 16.48 -0.28 1.17
N SER A 21 15.83 -0.82 0.13
CA SER A 21 16.08 -0.51 -1.26
C SER A 21 14.84 -0.78 -2.11
N ALA A 22 14.84 -0.23 -3.32
CA ALA A 22 13.83 -0.53 -4.35
C ALA A 22 13.68 -2.04 -4.60
N ASP A 23 14.78 -2.78 -4.57
CA ASP A 23 14.78 -4.22 -4.83
C ASP A 23 14.13 -4.98 -3.67
N SER A 24 14.53 -4.70 -2.43
CA SER A 24 13.94 -5.37 -1.26
C SER A 24 12.46 -5.04 -1.06
N LEU A 25 12.01 -3.81 -1.41
CA LEU A 25 10.59 -3.45 -1.39
C LEU A 25 9.78 -4.25 -2.41
N ARG A 26 10.25 -4.34 -3.65
CA ARG A 26 9.55 -5.07 -4.71
C ARG A 26 9.54 -6.57 -4.44
N ASP A 27 10.66 -7.11 -4.00
CA ASP A 27 10.77 -8.52 -3.62
C ASP A 27 9.86 -8.86 -2.44
N ALA A 28 9.69 -7.95 -1.47
CA ALA A 28 8.75 -8.13 -0.38
C ALA A 28 7.30 -8.22 -0.89
N VAL A 29 6.88 -7.34 -1.80
CA VAL A 29 5.53 -7.39 -2.39
C VAL A 29 5.35 -8.65 -3.25
N ILE A 30 6.30 -8.95 -4.14
CA ILE A 30 6.27 -10.16 -4.99
C ILE A 30 6.16 -11.42 -4.13
N GLY A 31 6.90 -11.48 -3.02
CA GLY A 31 6.91 -12.61 -2.10
C GLY A 31 5.57 -12.90 -1.42
N THR A 32 4.59 -12.00 -1.56
CA THR A 32 3.25 -12.17 -1.02
C THR A 32 2.19 -12.58 -2.04
N ILE A 33 2.55 -12.67 -3.32
CA ILE A 33 1.64 -13.03 -4.41
C ILE A 33 1.94 -14.46 -4.83
N ASP A 34 0.93 -15.33 -4.71
CA ASP A 34 1.02 -16.72 -5.16
C ASP A 34 1.22 -16.80 -6.68
N ASP A 35 1.93 -17.83 -7.14
CA ASP A 35 2.19 -18.13 -8.56
C ASP A 35 2.91 -17.03 -9.37
N TRP A 36 3.58 -16.08 -8.71
CA TRP A 36 4.41 -15.10 -9.41
C TRP A 36 5.56 -15.78 -10.18
N PRO A 37 5.68 -15.61 -11.51
CA PRO A 37 6.68 -16.33 -12.28
C PRO A 37 8.11 -15.91 -11.91
N ALA A 38 9.03 -16.89 -11.87
CA ALA A 38 10.43 -16.63 -11.59
C ALA A 38 10.99 -15.54 -12.52
N ASP A 39 11.66 -14.56 -11.92
CA ASP A 39 12.29 -13.39 -12.56
C ASP A 39 11.35 -12.41 -13.29
N HIS A 40 10.04 -12.66 -13.36
CA HIS A 40 9.12 -11.76 -14.04
C HIS A 40 9.04 -10.42 -13.30
N GLY A 41 9.33 -9.33 -14.00
CA GLY A 41 9.26 -7.98 -13.42
C GLY A 41 10.30 -7.65 -12.35
N ARG A 42 11.22 -8.57 -12.02
CA ARG A 42 12.29 -8.31 -11.04
C ARG A 42 13.31 -7.30 -11.59
N GLY A 43 13.89 -6.48 -10.72
CA GLY A 43 14.99 -5.59 -11.09
C GLY A 43 14.62 -4.25 -11.75
N SER A 44 13.40 -4.06 -12.29
CA SER A 44 12.91 -2.71 -12.66
C SER A 44 11.47 -2.35 -12.23
N TRP A 45 11.17 -1.07 -12.02
CA TRP A 45 9.80 -0.58 -11.74
C TRP A 45 8.79 -0.86 -12.86
N PRO A 46 9.12 -0.67 -14.17
CA PRO A 46 8.19 -0.99 -15.25
C PRO A 46 7.82 -2.47 -15.28
N GLY A 47 8.82 -3.37 -15.18
CA GLY A 47 8.54 -4.80 -15.15
C GLY A 47 7.73 -5.22 -13.92
N PHE A 48 8.00 -4.60 -12.76
CA PHE A 48 7.21 -4.82 -11.55
C PHE A 48 5.76 -4.37 -11.73
N ASN A 49 5.52 -3.21 -12.35
CA ASN A 49 4.17 -2.75 -12.68
C ASN A 49 3.43 -3.72 -13.61
N ASP A 50 4.09 -4.19 -14.67
CA ASP A 50 3.50 -5.18 -15.58
C ASP A 50 3.11 -6.45 -14.83
N GLY A 51 3.98 -6.94 -13.95
CA GLY A 51 3.68 -8.09 -13.11
C GLY A 51 2.51 -7.85 -12.13
N LEU A 52 2.44 -6.69 -11.48
CA LEU A 52 1.30 -6.40 -10.59
C LEU A 52 -0.03 -6.37 -11.35
N MET A 53 -0.04 -5.83 -12.57
CA MET A 53 -1.24 -5.78 -13.43
C MET A 53 -1.75 -7.18 -13.80
N ASP A 54 -0.82 -8.14 -13.99
CA ASP A 54 -1.14 -9.49 -14.40
C ASP A 54 -1.46 -10.42 -13.22
N TYR A 55 -0.77 -10.28 -12.09
CA TYR A 55 -0.77 -11.27 -11.00
C TYR A 55 -1.38 -10.78 -9.68
N LEU A 56 -1.39 -9.48 -9.38
CA LEU A 56 -1.90 -8.99 -8.09
C LEU A 56 -3.41 -9.18 -7.95
N LEU A 57 -4.18 -8.97 -9.03
CA LEU A 57 -5.63 -9.15 -9.05
C LEU A 57 -6.07 -9.97 -10.25
N THR A 58 -6.42 -11.23 -10.00
CA THR A 58 -6.88 -12.17 -11.02
C THR A 58 -8.42 -12.27 -11.04
N ALA A 59 -8.96 -13.11 -11.92
CA ALA A 59 -10.41 -13.38 -11.91
C ALA A 59 -10.81 -14.21 -10.67
N GLU A 60 -9.89 -15.05 -10.21
CA GLU A 60 -10.00 -15.93 -9.06
C GLU A 60 -9.79 -15.17 -7.75
N HIS A 61 -8.92 -14.14 -7.77
CA HIS A 61 -8.57 -13.29 -6.63
C HIS A 61 -8.89 -11.81 -6.93
N PRO A 62 -10.17 -11.43 -7.08
CA PRO A 62 -10.53 -10.08 -7.53
C PRO A 62 -10.54 -9.02 -6.42
N LEU A 63 -10.45 -9.42 -5.16
CA LEU A 63 -10.55 -8.55 -3.98
C LEU A 63 -9.33 -8.74 -3.09
N VAL A 64 -8.38 -7.80 -3.13
CA VAL A 64 -7.11 -7.88 -2.41
C VAL A 64 -6.93 -6.67 -1.51
N VAL A 65 -6.48 -6.92 -0.28
CA VAL A 65 -6.00 -5.90 0.65
C VAL A 65 -4.52 -6.14 0.89
N LEU A 66 -3.70 -5.16 0.55
CA LEU A 66 -2.25 -5.20 0.76
C LEU A 66 -1.88 -4.27 1.92
N VAL A 67 -1.40 -4.85 3.02
CA VAL A 67 -1.02 -4.13 4.24
C VAL A 67 0.49 -3.93 4.28
N LEU A 68 0.93 -2.68 4.13
CA LEU A 68 2.34 -2.29 4.19
C LEU A 68 2.72 -1.99 5.65
N LYS A 69 3.47 -2.89 6.29
CA LYS A 69 3.86 -2.78 7.70
C LYS A 69 5.15 -2.01 7.90
N GLY A 70 5.11 -1.00 8.78
CA GLY A 70 6.27 -0.18 9.13
C GLY A 70 6.83 0.61 7.95
N LEU A 71 5.95 1.13 7.09
CA LEU A 71 6.33 1.80 5.85
C LEU A 71 7.21 3.04 6.10
N ASP A 72 7.06 3.72 7.23
CA ASP A 72 7.92 4.86 7.60
C ASP A 72 9.39 4.44 7.75
N GLN A 73 9.66 3.20 8.18
CA GLN A 73 11.03 2.72 8.32
C GLN A 73 11.69 2.51 6.96
N ALA A 74 10.97 1.96 5.98
CA ALA A 74 11.43 1.91 4.58
C ALA A 74 11.61 3.31 4.01
N ARG A 75 10.62 4.20 4.22
CA ARG A 75 10.62 5.57 3.67
C ARG A 75 11.82 6.38 4.17
N ARG A 76 12.22 6.23 5.44
CA ARG A 76 13.42 6.89 5.99
C ARG A 76 14.72 6.44 5.31
N LYS A 77 14.76 5.24 4.72
CA LYS A 77 15.93 4.69 4.03
C LYS A 77 15.91 5.04 2.54
N ASP A 78 14.75 4.93 1.90
CA ASP A 78 14.56 5.20 0.47
C ASP A 78 13.13 5.73 0.19
N GLU A 79 12.95 7.03 0.40
CA GLU A 79 11.67 7.70 0.20
C GLU A 79 11.20 7.61 -1.25
N ALA A 80 12.11 7.76 -2.21
CA ALA A 80 11.77 7.76 -3.63
C ALA A 80 11.14 6.43 -4.04
N SER A 81 11.73 5.31 -3.61
CA SER A 81 11.20 3.98 -3.92
C SER A 81 9.85 3.70 -3.26
N VAL A 82 9.65 4.17 -2.02
CA VAL A 82 8.36 4.03 -1.34
C VAL A 82 7.27 4.82 -2.07
N LEU A 83 7.54 6.06 -2.45
CA LEU A 83 6.57 6.88 -3.19
C LEU A 83 6.24 6.29 -4.55
N VAL A 84 7.23 5.75 -5.28
CA VAL A 84 6.99 5.05 -6.55
C VAL A 84 6.10 3.81 -6.35
N LEU A 85 6.36 3.00 -5.32
CA LEU A 85 5.50 1.84 -5.00
C LEU A 85 4.06 2.28 -4.74
N LEU A 86 3.86 3.30 -3.90
CA LEU A 86 2.52 3.80 -3.56
C LEU A 86 1.79 4.37 -4.77
N ASP A 87 2.50 5.09 -5.65
CA ASP A 87 1.96 5.64 -6.89
C ASP A 87 1.49 4.53 -7.84
N LEU A 88 2.31 3.49 -8.02
CA LEU A 88 1.96 2.31 -8.81
C LEU A 88 0.74 1.60 -8.25
N LEU A 89 0.71 1.32 -6.95
CA LEU A 89 -0.44 0.66 -6.31
C LEU A 89 -1.73 1.49 -6.47
N ALA A 90 -1.65 2.81 -6.36
CA ALA A 90 -2.79 3.69 -6.59
C ALA A 90 -3.29 3.64 -8.05
N ALA A 91 -2.36 3.62 -9.02
CA ALA A 91 -2.70 3.48 -10.44
C ALA A 91 -3.36 2.14 -10.75
N ILE A 92 -2.79 1.05 -10.25
CA ILE A 92 -3.31 -0.32 -10.40
C ILE A 92 -4.70 -0.43 -9.77
N ALA A 93 -4.89 0.09 -8.55
CA ALA A 93 -6.19 0.08 -7.89
C ALA A 93 -7.28 0.75 -8.74
N ARG A 94 -6.99 1.92 -9.33
CA ARG A 94 -7.94 2.62 -10.21
C ARG A 94 -8.21 1.86 -11.50
N TRP A 95 -7.18 1.28 -12.11
CA TRP A 95 -7.35 0.49 -13.34
C TRP A 95 -8.23 -0.73 -13.11
N HIS A 96 -7.94 -1.51 -12.07
CA HIS A 96 -8.68 -2.73 -11.74
C HIS A 96 -10.11 -2.47 -11.30
N LEU A 97 -10.38 -1.31 -10.70
CA LEU A 97 -11.74 -0.88 -10.35
C LEU A 97 -12.69 -0.85 -11.56
N LEU A 98 -12.19 -0.53 -12.76
CA LEU A 98 -12.97 -0.52 -14.00
C LEU A 98 -13.53 -1.90 -14.37
N PHE A 99 -12.89 -2.98 -13.89
CA PHE A 99 -13.26 -4.36 -14.14
C PHE A 99 -13.96 -5.03 -12.95
N GLY A 100 -14.36 -4.24 -11.94
CA GLY A 100 -14.99 -4.75 -10.73
C GLY A 100 -14.03 -5.43 -9.74
N ARG A 101 -12.73 -5.40 -10.01
CA ARG A 101 -11.68 -5.87 -9.10
C ARG A 101 -11.30 -4.74 -8.13
N ARG A 102 -10.93 -5.05 -6.90
CA ARG A 102 -10.65 -4.04 -5.87
C ARG A 102 -9.34 -4.34 -5.17
N LEU A 103 -8.41 -3.41 -5.29
CA LEU A 103 -7.20 -3.35 -4.47
C LEU A 103 -7.40 -2.29 -3.39
N ILE A 104 -7.16 -2.65 -2.13
CA ILE A 104 -7.07 -1.72 -1.02
C ILE A 104 -5.64 -1.77 -0.49
N CYS A 105 -4.92 -0.66 -0.52
CA CYS A 105 -3.63 -0.54 0.15
C CYS A 105 -3.86 0.07 1.54
N LEU A 106 -3.43 -0.63 2.59
CA LEU A 106 -3.42 -0.13 3.96
C LEU A 106 -1.98 0.12 4.37
N ILE A 107 -1.73 1.28 4.98
CA ILE A 107 -0.41 1.66 5.46
C ILE A 107 -0.43 1.61 6.98
N GLU A 108 0.40 0.75 7.55
CA GLU A 108 0.70 0.75 8.99
C GLU A 108 1.99 1.52 9.20
N THR A 109 1.91 2.58 10.02
CA THR A 109 3.02 3.47 10.31
C THR A 109 2.93 4.04 11.72
N ASP A 110 4.08 4.27 12.33
CA ASP A 110 4.20 5.04 13.58
C ASP A 110 4.31 6.56 13.33
N GLU A 111 4.42 6.99 12.07
CA GLU A 111 4.53 8.40 11.69
C GLU A 111 3.15 9.05 11.67
N THR A 112 2.84 9.82 12.72
CA THR A 112 1.55 10.52 12.88
C THR A 112 1.28 11.59 11.81
N GLU A 113 2.33 12.07 11.13
CA GLU A 113 2.25 13.10 10.10
C GLU A 113 2.66 12.58 8.70
N LEU A 114 2.49 11.28 8.43
CA LEU A 114 2.89 10.69 7.14
C LEU A 114 2.25 11.46 5.96
N ASP A 115 3.06 12.23 5.22
CA ASP A 115 2.65 12.91 3.99
C ASP A 115 3.28 12.19 2.79
N THR A 116 2.43 11.58 1.98
CA THR A 116 2.82 10.87 0.75
C THR A 116 2.77 11.78 -0.48
N GLY A 117 2.33 13.03 -0.34
CA GLY A 117 2.09 13.92 -1.46
C GLY A 117 0.91 13.46 -2.32
N GLU A 118 1.00 13.67 -3.62
CA GLU A 118 0.02 13.16 -4.59
C GLU A 118 0.42 11.74 -5.01
N LEU A 119 -0.48 10.78 -4.81
CA LEU A 119 -0.35 9.41 -5.28
C LEU A 119 -1.31 9.20 -6.46
N GLY A 120 -0.75 9.00 -7.63
CA GLY A 120 -1.49 8.75 -8.85
C GLY A 120 -2.33 9.95 -9.29
N GLY A 121 -1.85 11.16 -8.98
CA GLY A 121 -2.53 12.42 -9.29
C GLY A 121 -3.60 12.85 -8.27
N GLU A 122 -3.77 12.11 -7.16
CA GLU A 122 -4.66 12.48 -6.08
C GLU A 122 -3.91 12.47 -4.74
N ARG A 123 -4.18 13.45 -3.87
CA ARG A 123 -3.63 13.47 -2.51
C ARG A 123 -4.50 12.57 -1.61
N PRO A 124 -3.97 11.47 -1.04
CA PRO A 124 -4.74 10.61 -0.15
C PRO A 124 -5.28 11.39 1.04
N GLY A 125 -6.58 11.29 1.27
CA GLY A 125 -7.20 11.85 2.47
C GLY A 125 -7.01 10.92 3.65
N TRP A 126 -6.23 11.31 4.64
CA TRP A 126 -6.15 10.58 5.91
C TRP A 126 -7.52 10.55 6.60
N SER A 127 -7.93 9.37 7.08
CA SER A 127 -9.19 9.27 7.79
C SER A 127 -9.10 10.03 9.12
N ARG A 128 -9.97 11.04 9.29
CA ARG A 128 -10.05 11.82 10.54
C ARG A 128 -10.45 10.97 11.76
N HIS A 129 -10.92 9.74 11.54
CA HIS A 129 -11.30 8.81 12.60
C HIS A 129 -10.11 8.03 13.15
N GLU A 130 -9.14 7.64 12.31
CA GLU A 130 -7.88 7.01 12.76
C GLU A 130 -7.00 8.00 13.54
N PHE A 131 -6.98 9.27 13.10
CA PHE A 131 -6.33 10.36 13.85
C PHE A 131 -6.88 10.46 15.28
N ARG A 132 -8.19 10.32 15.48
CA ARG A 132 -8.82 10.35 16.81
C ARG A 132 -8.43 9.18 17.73
N LEU A 133 -7.99 8.05 17.19
CA LEU A 133 -7.52 6.92 17.99
C LEU A 133 -6.07 7.12 18.46
N ALA A 134 -5.21 7.68 17.61
CA ALA A 134 -3.84 8.07 17.98
C ALA A 134 -3.84 9.06 19.17
N HIS A 135 -4.83 9.96 19.26
CA HIS A 135 -4.92 10.97 20.31
C HIS A 135 -5.57 10.52 21.64
N ARG A 136 -5.88 9.22 21.83
CA ARG A 136 -6.19 8.71 23.19
C ARG A 136 -4.99 8.81 24.15
N THR A 137 -3.79 9.09 23.65
CA THR A 137 -2.56 9.34 24.42
C THR A 137 -2.34 10.80 24.82
N GLY A 138 -3.24 11.73 24.46
CA GLY A 138 -3.35 13.04 25.15
C GLY A 138 -2.72 14.28 24.50
N GLU A 139 -2.36 14.26 23.21
CA GLU A 139 -1.82 15.44 22.52
C GLU A 139 -2.85 16.19 21.64
N ARG A 140 -2.65 17.51 21.51
CA ARG A 140 -3.62 18.49 20.99
C ARG A 140 -3.47 18.68 19.47
N LEU A 141 -4.59 18.74 18.74
CA LEU A 141 -4.61 18.87 17.27
C LEU A 141 -4.00 20.18 16.75
N PRO A 142 -3.27 20.15 15.61
CA PRO A 142 -2.87 21.35 14.87
C PRO A 142 -4.07 22.16 14.33
N PRO A 143 -3.92 23.49 14.16
CA PRO A 143 -5.02 24.41 13.86
C PRO A 143 -5.63 24.29 12.46
N TRP A 144 -5.03 23.51 11.54
CA TRP A 144 -5.52 23.33 10.18
C TRP A 144 -6.44 22.11 10.03
N ILE A 145 -6.66 21.35 11.11
CA ILE A 145 -7.70 20.31 11.18
C ILE A 145 -8.99 20.97 11.69
N THR A 146 -9.77 21.58 10.79
CA THR A 146 -11.12 22.10 11.13
C THR A 146 -12.18 21.01 11.07
N PRO A 147 -13.16 21.00 12.02
CA PRO A 147 -14.21 19.98 12.15
C PRO A 147 -14.91 19.59 10.85
#